data_AF-A0A960T6K5-F1
#
_entry.id   AF-A0A960T6K5-F1
#
_cell.length_a   1.000
_cell.length_b   1.000
_cell.length_c   1.000
_cell.angle_alpha   90.00
_cell.angle_beta   90.00
_cell.angle_gamma   90.00
#
_symmetry.space_group_name_H-M   'P 1'
#
loop_
_entity.id
_entity.type
_entity.pdbx_description
1 polymer ?
#
loop_
_entity_poly.entity_id
_entity_poly.type
_entity_poly.pdbx_seq_one_letter_code
_entity_poly.pdbx_strand_id
1 'polypeptide(L)' 'LKELIQRMSIPIDMVEEVVMGNVSQPADAANVARVAALRAGIPDACPAHTVHRNCASGMQALTTAANKILAGEISIA' A
#
# COMPACT_ATOMS: atom_id res chain seq x y z
N LEU A 1 0.17 -7.99 -6.09
CA LEU A 1 1.31 -7.13 -5.65
C LEU A 1 2.65 -7.64 -6.17
N LYS A 2 3.06 -8.88 -5.90
CA LYS A 2 4.32 -9.45 -6.45
C LYS A 2 4.47 -9.30 -7.98
N GLU A 3 3.43 -9.67 -8.73
CA GLU A 3 3.40 -9.51 -10.19
C GLU A 3 3.49 -8.04 -10.63
N LEU A 4 2.85 -7.12 -9.90
CA LEU A 4 2.91 -5.68 -10.20
C LEU A 4 4.36 -5.20 -10.08
N ILE A 5 5.01 -5.52 -8.97
CA ILE A 5 6.41 -5.15 -8.71
C ILE A 5 7.33 -5.70 -9.81
N GLN A 6 7.12 -6.94 -10.25
CA GLN A 6 7.92 -7.54 -11.33
C GLN A 6 7.75 -6.85 -12.70
N ARG A 7 6.59 -6.21 -12.93
CA ARG A 7 6.30 -5.44 -14.15
C ARG A 7 6.77 -3.99 -14.07
N MET A 8 7.02 -3.48 -12.87
CA MET A 8 7.47 -2.11 -12.67
C MET A 8 8.96 -1.99 -12.99
N SER A 9 9.33 -0.91 -13.69
CA SER A 9 10.74 -0.61 -14.01
C SER A 9 11.44 0.19 -12.89
N ILE A 10 10.98 0.09 -11.65
CA ILE A 10 11.57 0.77 -10.49
C ILE A 10 12.10 -0.25 -9.46
N PRO A 11 13.21 0.05 -8.77
CA PRO A 11 13.65 -0.71 -7.60
C PRO A 11 12.55 -0.76 -6.52
N ILE A 12 12.39 -1.93 -5.89
CA ILE A 12 11.33 -2.17 -4.90
C ILE A 12 11.50 -1.33 -3.62
N ASP A 13 12.74 -0.98 -3.29
CA ASP A 13 13.13 -0.14 -2.16
C ASP A 13 12.81 1.35 -2.38
N MET A 14 12.42 1.75 -3.59
CA MET A 14 11.88 3.08 -3.84
C MET A 14 10.43 3.25 -3.35
N VAL A 15 9.71 2.18 -3.00
CA VAL A 15 8.36 2.30 -2.45
C VAL A 15 8.43 2.77 -1.01
N GLU A 16 7.91 3.96 -0.74
CA GLU A 16 8.01 4.60 0.57
C GLU A 16 6.81 4.31 1.47
N GLU A 17 5.63 4.03 0.91
CA GLU A 17 4.46 3.63 1.70
C GLU A 17 3.42 2.86 0.89
N VAL A 18 2.90 1.74 1.42
CA VAL A 18 1.82 0.97 0.77
C VAL A 18 0.46 1.26 1.40
N VAL A 19 -0.49 1.77 0.60
CA VAL A 19 -1.87 1.96 1.04
C VAL A 19 -2.81 1.01 0.29
N MET A 20 -3.58 0.20 1.02
CA MET A 20 -4.52 -0.76 0.41
C MET A 20 -5.93 -0.59 0.95
N GLY A 21 -6.92 -0.57 0.05
CA GLY A 21 -8.33 -0.58 0.44
C GLY A 21 -8.83 -2.00 0.74
N ASN A 22 -9.47 -2.21 1.88
CA ASN A 22 -10.20 -3.46 2.15
C ASN A 22 -11.41 -3.22 3.07
N VAL A 23 -12.52 -3.90 2.78
CA VAL A 23 -13.78 -3.80 3.54
C VAL A 23 -13.96 -4.96 4.52
N SER A 24 -13.36 -6.11 4.22
CA SER A 24 -13.52 -7.31 5.03
C SER A 24 -12.15 -7.90 5.29
N GLN A 25 -11.46 -7.32 6.27
CA GLN A 25 -10.18 -7.82 6.76
C GLN A 25 -10.39 -9.20 7.39
N PRO A 26 -9.58 -10.20 7.03
CA PRO A 26 -9.62 -11.46 7.73
C PRO A 26 -9.04 -11.25 9.14
N ALA A 27 -9.50 -12.05 10.11
CA ALA A 27 -9.15 -11.87 11.52
C ALA A 27 -7.64 -12.04 11.80
N ASP A 28 -6.93 -12.79 10.96
CA ASP A 28 -5.49 -13.04 11.04
C ASP A 28 -4.63 -11.96 10.34
N ALA A 29 -5.26 -10.98 9.66
CA ALA A 29 -4.56 -9.87 9.03
C ALA A 29 -5.28 -8.54 9.27
N ALA A 30 -5.16 -8.03 10.50
CA ALA A 30 -5.69 -6.72 10.90
C ALA A 30 -5.21 -5.59 9.97
N ASN A 31 -4.02 -5.71 9.39
CA ASN A 31 -3.50 -4.82 8.35
C ASN A 31 -3.14 -5.62 7.10
N VAL A 32 -4.12 -5.81 6.21
CA VAL A 32 -3.97 -6.56 4.95
C VAL A 32 -2.91 -5.93 4.05
N ALA A 33 -2.81 -4.60 4.01
CA ALA A 33 -1.76 -3.90 3.27
C ALA A 33 -0.36 -4.38 3.70
N ARG A 34 -0.09 -4.43 5.01
CA ARG A 34 1.20 -4.86 5.55
C ARG A 34 1.50 -6.31 5.25
N VAL A 35 0.53 -7.22 5.46
CA VAL A 35 0.71 -8.64 5.17
C VAL A 35 0.98 -8.87 3.69
N ALA A 36 0.24 -8.18 2.81
CA ALA A 36 0.42 -8.27 1.36
C ALA A 36 1.77 -7.70 0.91
N ALA A 37 2.20 -6.56 1.44
CA ALA A 37 3.47 -5.90 1.13
C ALA A 37 4.66 -6.81 1.46
N LEU A 38 4.71 -7.34 2.68
CA LEU A 38 5.79 -8.25 3.11
C LEU A 38 5.84 -9.52 2.25
N ARG A 39 4.68 -10.14 1.97
CA ARG A 39 4.62 -11.31 1.08
C ARG A 39 5.04 -11.01 -0.36
N ALA A 40 4.94 -9.75 -0.78
CA ALA A 40 5.37 -9.30 -2.11
C ALA A 40 6.85 -8.94 -2.19
N GLY A 41 7.57 -8.94 -1.06
CA GLY A 41 9.00 -8.65 -0.98
C GLY A 41 9.33 -7.18 -0.67
N ILE A 42 8.32 -6.34 -0.41
CA ILE A 42 8.56 -4.94 -0.03
C ILE A 42 9.31 -4.91 1.31
N PRO A 43 10.36 -4.07 1.45
CA PRO A 43 11.15 -4.01 2.68
C PRO A 43 10.30 -3.77 3.93
N ASP A 44 10.72 -4.36 5.04
CA ASP A 44 10.06 -4.21 6.33
C ASP A 44 10.06 -2.76 6.84
N ALA A 45 11.08 -1.99 6.49
CA ALA A 45 11.17 -0.55 6.75
C ALA A 45 10.09 0.30 6.05
N CYS A 46 9.50 -0.19 4.95
CA CYS A 46 8.42 0.50 4.24
C CYS A 46 7.10 0.40 5.04
N PRO A 47 6.53 1.51 5.54
CA PRO A 47 5.22 1.49 6.19
C PRO A 47 4.13 1.00 5.23
N ALA A 48 3.11 0.36 5.78
CA ALA A 48 1.94 -0.07 5.02
C ALA A 48 0.70 -0.01 5.90
N HIS A 49 -0.42 0.50 5.38
CA HIS A 49 -1.67 0.58 6.13
C HIS A 49 -2.90 0.32 5.27
N THR A 50 -3.94 -0.21 5.91
CA THR A 50 -5.20 -0.55 5.24
C THR A 50 -6.23 0.55 5.50
N VAL A 51 -6.92 1.01 4.46
CA VAL A 51 -8.04 1.96 4.58
C VAL A 51 -9.37 1.25 4.34
N HIS A 52 -10.41 1.73 5.02
CA HIS A 52 -11.75 1.17 4.92
C HIS A 52 -12.80 2.27 4.75
N ARG A 53 -13.43 2.32 3.57
CA ARG A 53 -14.61 3.14 3.25
C ARG A 53 -15.55 2.39 2.31
N ASN A 54 -15.98 1.20 2.73
CA ASN A 54 -16.88 0.35 1.98
C ASN A 54 -16.39 0.18 0.52
N CYS A 55 -17.29 0.26 -0.46
CA CYS A 55 -16.96 0.17 -1.89
C CYS A 55 -15.91 1.20 -2.36
N ALA A 56 -15.73 2.31 -1.63
CA ALA A 56 -14.79 3.37 -1.98
C ALA A 56 -13.39 3.17 -1.38
N SER A 57 -13.09 2.06 -0.70
CA SER A 57 -11.80 1.82 -0.04
C SER A 57 -10.62 1.88 -1.03
N GLY A 58 -10.80 1.38 -2.26
CA GLY A 58 -9.76 1.48 -3.30
C GLY A 58 -9.47 2.93 -3.70
N MET A 59 -10.52 3.74 -3.90
CA MET A 59 -10.36 5.16 -4.20
C MET A 59 -9.76 5.94 -3.03
N GLN A 60 -10.13 5.59 -1.79
CA GLN A 60 -9.51 6.20 -0.60
C GLN A 60 -8.02 5.88 -0.52
N ALA A 61 -7.59 4.66 -0.88
CA ALA A 61 -6.18 4.30 -0.88
C ALA A 61 -5.40 5.21 -1.85
N LEU A 62 -5.94 5.40 -3.06
CA LEU A 62 -5.39 6.32 -4.07
C LEU A 62 -5.33 7.77 -3.57
N THR A 63 -6.42 8.30 -3.02
CA THR A 63 -6.44 9.68 -2.50
C THR A 63 -5.47 9.86 -1.33
N THR A 64 -5.34 8.85 -0.46
CA THR A 64 -4.41 8.90 0.69
C THR A 64 -2.96 8.96 0.20
N ALA A 65 -2.57 8.09 -0.72
CA ALA A 65 -1.24 8.11 -1.33
C ALA A 65 -0.97 9.44 -2.07
N ALA A 66 -1.92 9.90 -2.89
CA ALA A 66 -1.80 11.15 -3.61
C ALA A 66 -1.64 12.36 -2.69
N ASN A 67 -2.40 12.43 -1.59
CA ASN A 67 -2.29 13.52 -0.62
C ASN A 67 -0.91 13.55 0.06
N LYS A 68 -0.33 12.39 0.39
CA LYS A 68 1.02 12.28 0.96
C LYS A 68 2.09 12.73 -0.03
N ILE A 69 1.93 12.36 -1.30
CA ILE A 69 2.81 12.82 -2.39
C ILE A 69 2.70 14.35 -2.57
N LEU A 70 1.48 14.88 -2.60
CA LEU A 70 1.24 16.33 -2.72
C LEU A 70 1.76 17.11 -1.52
N ALA A 71 1.72 16.53 -0.32
CA ALA A 71 2.28 17.10 0.89
C ALA A 71 3.82 17.05 0.95
N GLY A 72 4.46 16.32 0.03
CA GLY A 72 5.91 16.12 0.02
C GLY A 72 6.41 15.17 1.10
N GLU A 73 5.53 14.34 1.68
CA GLU A 73 5.90 13.33 2.68
C GLU A 73 6.61 12.13 2.06
N ILE A 74 6.19 11.76 0.85
CA ILE A 74 6.72 10.64 0.06
C ILE A 74 6.69 11.02 -1.43
N SER A 75 7.41 10.29 -2.26
CA SER A 75 7.40 10.43 -3.72
C SER A 75 6.76 9.22 -4.42
N ILE A 76 6.85 8.03 -3.84
CA ILE A 76 6.36 6.77 -4.44
C ILE A 76 5.58 5.93 -3.40
N ALA A 77 4.38 5.48 -3.79
CA ALA A 77 3.48 4.66 -2.99
C ALA A 77 2.92 3.47 -3.80
#